data_AF-A0A1M5TWW5-F1
#
_entry.id   AF-A0A1M5TWW5-F1
#
_cell.length_a   1.000
_cell.length_b   1.000
_cell.length_c   1.000
_cell.angle_alpha   90.00
_cell.angle_beta   90.00
_cell.angle_gamma   90.00
#
_symmetry.space_group_name_H-M   'P 1'
#
loop_
_entity.id
_entity.type
_entity.pdbx_description
1 polymer ?
#
loop_
_entity_poly.entity_id
_entity_poly.type
_entity_poly.pdbx_seq_one_letter_code
_entity_poly.pdbx_strand_id
1 'polypeptide(L)'
;MTEEKDPNAVLDQAANRASAQLGLATFSGDPLLLVRAHTALVKLMGGDLGNMHHFMTTEHRSLNGRPAELVHSPAGLAAVVDYLESRQAPLGQVTEDFMADRDQPEGQERDPL
;
A
#
# COMPACT_ATOMS: atom_id res chain seq x y z
N MET A 1 -24.87 -15.41 -21.30
CA MET A 1 -23.51 -15.95 -21.46
C MET A 1 -22.58 -14.93 -20.85
N THR A 2 -22.46 -14.96 -19.52
CA THR A 2 -21.62 -14.03 -18.76
C THR A 2 -20.21 -14.58 -18.90
N GLU A 3 -19.37 -13.89 -19.65
CA GLU A 3 -17.94 -14.16 -19.73
C GLU A 3 -17.38 -13.95 -18.32
N GLU A 4 -17.19 -15.06 -17.58
CA GLU A 4 -16.53 -15.07 -16.29
C GLU A 4 -15.06 -14.76 -16.56
N LYS A 5 -14.75 -13.46 -16.63
CA LYS A 5 -13.41 -12.97 -16.91
C LYS A 5 -12.48 -13.48 -15.82
N ASP A 6 -11.49 -14.30 -16.21
CA ASP A 6 -10.55 -14.92 -15.28
C ASP A 6 -9.95 -13.86 -14.33
N PRO A 7 -10.16 -13.96 -13.01
CA PRO A 7 -9.78 -12.91 -12.06
C PRO A 7 -8.27 -12.64 -12.07
N ASN A 8 -7.46 -13.68 -12.30
CA ASN A 8 -6.01 -13.55 -12.43
C ASN A 8 -5.59 -12.80 -13.70
N ALA A 9 -6.30 -12.97 -14.82
CA ALA A 9 -5.99 -12.25 -16.06
C ALA A 9 -6.30 -10.75 -15.93
N VAL A 10 -7.33 -10.39 -15.16
CA VAL A 10 -7.65 -8.98 -14.86
C VAL A 10 -6.54 -8.36 -14.02
N LEU A 11 -6.11 -9.08 -12.99
CA LEU A 11 -5.07 -8.62 -12.08
C LEU A 11 -3.74 -8.43 -12.81
N ASP A 12 -3.34 -9.39 -13.65
CA ASP A 12 -2.13 -9.31 -14.46
C ASP A 12 -2.18 -8.11 -15.42
N GLN A 13 -3.31 -7.90 -16.11
CA GLN A 13 -3.50 -6.74 -16.98
C GLN A 13 -3.42 -5.41 -16.20
N ALA A 14 -3.97 -5.35 -14.99
CA ALA A 14 -3.89 -4.18 -14.12
C ALA A 14 -2.45 -3.92 -13.65
N ALA A 15 -1.73 -4.97 -13.23
CA ALA A 15 -0.34 -4.89 -12.83
C ALA A 15 0.56 -4.44 -13.99
N ASN A 16 0.35 -4.96 -15.21
CA ASN A 16 1.08 -4.53 -16.41
C ASN A 16 0.87 -3.05 -16.74
N ARG A 17 -0.38 -2.56 -16.61
CA ARG A 17 -0.67 -1.12 -16.78
C ARG A 17 0.00 -0.26 -15.70
N ALA A 18 -0.06 -0.70 -14.45
CA ALA A 18 0.61 -0.02 -13.34
C ALA A 18 2.12 0.05 -13.56
N SER A 19 2.75 -1.07 -13.93
CA SER A 19 4.17 -1.16 -14.27
C SER A 19 4.56 -0.15 -15.35
N ALA A 20 3.80 -0.10 -16.44
CA ALA A 20 4.04 0.83 -17.55
C ALA A 20 3.92 2.30 -17.13
N GLN A 21 2.91 2.65 -16.34
CA GLN A 21 2.71 4.03 -15.86
C GLN A 21 3.78 4.48 -14.85
N LEU A 22 4.35 3.52 -14.11
CA LEU A 22 5.39 3.77 -13.13
C LEU A 22 6.80 3.71 -13.74
N GLY A 23 6.94 3.43 -15.05
CA GLY A 23 8.22 3.32 -15.74
C GLY A 23 9.00 2.04 -15.41
N LEU A 24 8.33 1.03 -14.86
CA LEU A 24 8.94 -0.26 -14.53
C LEU A 24 8.97 -1.12 -15.80
N ALA A 25 10.14 -1.19 -16.45
CA ALA A 25 10.32 -1.91 -17.72
C ALA A 25 10.17 -3.45 -17.57
N THR A 26 10.42 -4.00 -16.38
CA THR A 26 10.23 -5.42 -16.07
C THR A 26 9.85 -5.56 -14.62
N PHE A 27 8.60 -5.93 -14.34
CA PHE A 27 8.12 -6.21 -12.99
C PHE A 27 7.96 -7.71 -12.79
N SER A 28 8.54 -8.24 -11.72
CA SER A 28 8.51 -9.67 -11.37
C SER A 28 8.00 -9.93 -9.94
N GLY A 29 7.44 -8.90 -9.30
CA GLY A 29 6.93 -8.98 -7.93
C GLY A 29 5.47 -9.43 -7.88
N ASP A 30 4.85 -9.27 -6.71
CA ASP A 30 3.44 -9.62 -6.51
C ASP A 30 2.51 -8.61 -7.23
N PRO A 31 1.66 -9.05 -8.17
CA PRO A 31 0.85 -8.15 -8.98
C PRO A 31 -0.23 -7.43 -8.17
N LEU A 32 -0.73 -8.04 -7.08
CA LEU A 32 -1.73 -7.42 -6.22
C LEU A 32 -1.12 -6.27 -5.42
N LEU A 33 0.05 -6.48 -4.84
CA LEU A 33 0.78 -5.44 -4.14
C LEU A 33 1.18 -4.29 -5.07
N LEU A 34 1.54 -4.56 -6.33
CA LEU A 34 1.82 -3.50 -7.30
C LEU A 34 0.58 -2.66 -7.61
N VAL A 35 -0.57 -3.29 -7.86
CA VAL A 35 -1.83 -2.57 -8.10
C VAL A 35 -2.23 -1.73 -6.88
N ARG A 36 -2.00 -2.24 -5.67
CA ARG A 36 -2.23 -1.50 -4.43
C ARG A 36 -1.29 -0.30 -4.29
N ALA A 37 0.01 -0.47 -4.55
CA ALA A 37 0.99 0.62 -4.56
C ALA A 37 0.64 1.71 -5.57
N HIS A 38 0.26 1.31 -6.79
CA HIS A 38 -0.16 2.24 -7.84
C HIS A 38 -1.40 3.02 -7.44
N THR A 39 -2.42 2.35 -6.91
CA THR A 39 -3.66 3.00 -6.45
C THR A 39 -3.38 4.00 -5.32
N ALA A 40 -2.51 3.63 -4.38
CA ALA A 40 -2.06 4.50 -3.30
C ALA A 40 -1.32 5.75 -3.83
N LEU A 41 -0.44 5.58 -4.82
CA LEU A 41 0.24 6.69 -5.50
C LEU A 41 -0.73 7.60 -6.23
N VAL A 42 -1.68 7.06 -6.99
CA VAL A 42 -2.70 7.85 -7.70
C VAL A 42 -3.51 8.70 -6.74
N LYS A 43 -3.90 8.14 -5.59
CA LYS A 43 -4.62 8.89 -4.54
C LYS A 43 -3.78 10.00 -3.92
N LEU A 44 -2.51 9.72 -3.60
CA LEU A 44 -1.63 10.68 -2.95
C LEU A 44 -1.19 11.82 -3.91
N MET A 45 -0.96 11.50 -5.17
CA MET A 45 -0.44 12.43 -6.20
C MET A 45 -1.54 13.01 -7.11
N GLY A 46 -2.81 12.66 -6.88
CA GLY A 46 -3.93 13.10 -7.73
C GLY A 46 -3.90 12.56 -9.16
N GLY A 47 -3.19 11.45 -9.41
CA GLY A 47 -2.99 10.87 -10.74
C GLY A 47 -1.92 11.56 -11.59
N ASP A 48 -1.11 12.45 -11.01
CA ASP A 48 0.00 13.09 -11.74
C ASP A 48 1.15 12.07 -11.98
N LEU A 49 1.21 11.57 -13.22
CA LEU A 49 2.21 10.57 -13.62
C LEU A 49 3.66 11.07 -13.49
N GLY A 50 3.90 12.38 -13.64
CA GLY A 50 5.22 12.98 -13.48
C GLY A 50 5.72 12.85 -12.04
N ASN A 51 4.87 13.19 -11.07
CA ASN A 51 5.15 13.06 -9.65
C ASN A 51 5.24 11.59 -9.21
N MET A 52 4.40 10.71 -9.77
CA MET A 52 4.48 9.26 -9.51
C MET A 52 5.82 8.69 -10.00
N HIS A 53 6.26 9.06 -11.20
CA HIS A 53 7.55 8.63 -11.74
C HIS A 53 8.73 9.25 -10.96
N HIS A 54 8.61 10.52 -10.57
CA HIS A 54 9.61 11.17 -9.72
C HIS A 54 9.75 10.45 -8.38
N PHE A 55 8.64 10.07 -7.73
CA PHE A 55 8.69 9.27 -6.51
C PHE A 55 9.41 7.93 -6.73
N MET A 56 9.09 7.22 -7.81
CA MET A 56 9.72 5.92 -8.11
C MET A 56 11.22 6.01 -8.33
N THR A 57 11.70 7.10 -8.93
CA THR A 57 13.10 7.31 -9.30
C THR A 57 13.93 8.02 -8.22
N THR A 58 13.29 8.66 -7.25
CA THR A 58 13.95 9.44 -6.20
C THR A 58 14.33 8.58 -5.00
N GLU A 59 15.51 8.81 -4.44
CA GLU A 59 15.95 8.15 -3.22
C GLU A 59 15.16 8.66 -2.01
N HIS A 60 14.55 7.73 -1.28
CA HIS A 60 13.66 8.05 -0.18
C HIS A 60 14.24 7.55 1.14
N ARG A 61 14.70 8.46 2.01
CA ARG A 61 15.35 8.11 3.29
C ARG A 61 14.48 7.21 4.17
N SER A 62 13.18 7.45 4.25
CA SER A 62 12.26 6.62 5.04
C SER A 62 12.16 5.17 4.53
N LEU A 63 12.43 4.95 3.23
CA LEU A 63 12.44 3.63 2.60
C LEU A 63 13.85 3.05 2.48
N ASN A 64 14.88 3.79 2.90
CA ASN A 64 16.29 3.44 2.75
C ASN A 64 16.69 3.03 1.32
N GLY A 65 16.11 3.67 0.30
CA GLY A 65 16.42 3.34 -1.08
C GLY A 65 15.52 4.04 -2.09
N ARG A 66 15.65 3.64 -3.36
CA ARG A 66 14.78 4.09 -4.45
C ARG A 66 13.59 3.13 -4.57
N PRO A 67 12.35 3.62 -4.60
CA PRO A 67 11.19 2.73 -4.69
C PRO A 67 11.24 1.82 -5.92
N ALA A 68 11.73 2.29 -7.07
CA ALA A 68 11.91 1.47 -8.27
C ALA A 68 12.82 0.25 -8.06
N GLU A 69 13.83 0.33 -7.19
CA GLU A 69 14.69 -0.81 -6.85
C GLU A 69 14.00 -1.74 -5.84
N LEU A 70 13.31 -1.15 -4.85
CA LEU A 70 12.67 -1.89 -3.77
C LEU A 70 11.50 -2.76 -4.26
N VAL A 71 10.76 -2.31 -5.29
CA VAL A 71 9.61 -3.06 -5.84
C VAL A 71 9.99 -4.40 -6.50
N HIS A 72 11.27 -4.64 -6.79
CA HIS A 72 11.75 -5.93 -7.31
C HIS A 72 11.84 -7.03 -6.24
N SER A 73 11.77 -6.67 -4.96
CA SER A 73 11.72 -7.62 -3.85
C SER A 73 10.35 -7.59 -3.18
N PRO A 74 9.77 -8.74 -2.80
CA PRO A 74 8.47 -8.76 -2.12
C PRO A 74 8.47 -7.93 -0.82
N ALA A 75 9.58 -7.93 -0.08
CA ALA A 75 9.69 -7.14 1.15
C ALA A 75 9.80 -5.64 0.86
N GLY A 76 10.53 -5.25 -0.19
CA GLY A 76 10.65 -3.86 -0.60
C GLY A 76 9.33 -3.32 -1.15
N LEU A 77 8.62 -4.09 -1.98
CA LEU A 77 7.29 -3.73 -2.48
C LEU A 77 6.28 -3.54 -1.33
N ALA A 78 6.26 -4.44 -0.36
CA ALA A 78 5.42 -4.30 0.83
C ALA A 78 5.75 -3.03 1.63
N ALA A 79 7.03 -2.70 1.82
CA ALA A 79 7.46 -1.49 2.51
C ALA A 79 7.05 -0.21 1.75
N VAL A 80 7.12 -0.21 0.42
CA VAL A 80 6.65 0.92 -0.40
C VAL A 80 5.13 1.10 -0.25
N VAL A 81 4.36 0.01 -0.29
CA VAL A 81 2.89 0.06 -0.08
C VAL A 81 2.56 0.62 1.30
N ASP A 82 3.16 0.07 2.36
CA ASP A 82 2.94 0.50 3.73
C ASP A 82 3.25 2.00 3.92
N TYR A 83 4.39 2.43 3.38
CA TYR A 83 4.76 3.84 3.39
C TYR A 83 3.71 4.71 2.70
N LEU A 84 3.25 4.35 1.49
CA LEU A 84 2.27 5.13 0.75
C LEU A 84 0.90 5.16 1.43
N GLU A 85 0.48 4.07 2.05
CA GLU A 85 -0.77 4.00 2.79
C GLU A 85 -0.69 4.79 4.10
N SER A 86 0.44 4.77 4.81
CA SER A 86 0.66 5.59 6.00
C SER A 86 0.57 7.10 5.71
N ARG A 87 0.94 7.53 4.50
CA ARG A 87 0.83 8.92 4.05
C ARG A 87 -0.59 9.33 3.66
N GLN A 88 -1.43 8.36 3.30
CA GLN A 88 -2.86 8.58 3.03
C GLN A 88 -3.71 8.45 4.28
N ALA A 89 -3.19 7.80 5.34
CA ALA A 89 -3.91 7.64 6.58
C ALA A 89 -4.32 9.03 7.12
N PRO A 90 -5.62 9.27 7.37
CA PRO A 90 -6.05 10.50 7.99
C PRO A 90 -5.37 10.57 9.35
N LEU A 91 -4.56 11.62 9.55
CA LEU A 91 -3.92 11.95 10.81
C LEU A 91 -5.00 12.04 11.91
N GLY A 92 -5.22 10.94 12.64
CA GLY A 92 -6.26 10.83 13.67
C GLY A 92 -6.58 9.40 14.11
N GLN A 93 -6.62 8.40 13.22
CA GLN A 93 -7.28 7.13 13.58
C GLN A 93 -6.40 6.06 14.26
N VAL A 94 -5.07 6.15 14.20
CA VAL A 94 -4.19 5.15 14.85
C VAL A 94 -4.01 5.38 16.35
N THR A 95 -4.35 6.56 16.87
CA THR A 95 -4.17 6.88 18.30
C THR A 95 -5.45 6.65 19.12
N GLU A 96 -6.63 6.77 18.50
CA GLU A 96 -7.92 6.60 19.21
C GLU A 96 -8.28 5.12 19.43
N ASP A 97 -8.06 4.24 18.44
CA ASP A 97 -8.39 2.82 18.54
C ASP A 97 -7.53 2.08 19.60
N PHE A 98 -6.26 2.48 19.75
CA PHE A 98 -5.36 1.96 20.78
C PHE A 98 -5.55 2.59 22.17
N MET A 99 -6.17 3.77 22.28
CA MET A 99 -6.47 4.41 23.57
C MET A 99 -7.84 3.99 24.13
N ALA A 100 -8.81 3.64 23.27
CA ALA A 100 -10.15 3.25 23.70
C ALA A 100 -10.20 1.89 24.44
N ASP A 101 -9.20 1.03 24.25
CA ASP A 101 -9.13 -0.30 24.90
C ASP A 101 -8.44 -0.27 26.28
N ARG A 102 -7.74 0.82 26.63
CA ARG A 102 -6.99 0.93 27.90
C ARG A 102 -7.82 1.39 29.10
N ASP A 103 -9.07 1.78 28.90
CA ASP A 103 -9.97 2.27 29.95
C ASP A 103 -11.02 1.22 30.38
N GLN A 104 -10.76 -0.08 30.16
CA GLN A 104 -11.52 -1.11 30.86
C GLN A 104 -10.93 -1.28 32.27
N PRO A 105 -11.65 -0.88 33.34
CA PRO A 105 -11.25 -1.26 34.69
C PRO A 105 -11.38 -2.78 34.82
N GLU A 106 -10.24 -3.46 34.80
CA GLU A 106 -10.13 -4.84 35.25
C GLU A 106 -10.51 -4.90 36.73
N GLY A 107 -11.72 -5.38 37.03
CA GLY A 107 -12.13 -5.62 38.41
C GLY A 107 -13.58 -5.29 38.73
N GLN A 108 -14.54 -5.82 37.98
CA GLN A 108 -15.85 -6.08 38.59
C GLN A 108 -15.72 -7.41 39.33
N GLU A 109 -15.18 -7.34 40.56
CA GLU A 109 -15.33 -8.40 41.57
C GLU A 109 -16.81 -8.84 41.56
N ARG A 110 -17.03 -10.07 41.13
CA ARG A 110 -18.30 -10.75 41.38
C ARG A 110 -18.21 -11.29 42.79
N ASP A 111 -18.60 -10.48 43.76
CA ASP A 111 -18.89 -10.94 45.11
C ASP A 111 -19.85 -12.14 45.04
N PRO A 112 -19.52 -13.28 45.67
CA PRO A 112 -20.46 -14.36 45.86
C PRO A 112 -21.27 -14.09 47.13
N LEU A 113 -22.60 -14.08 47.03
CA LEU A 113 -23.55 -14.67 47.98
C LEU A 113 -25.00 -14.55 47.47
#